data_AF-A0A6P2B8I2-F1
#
_entry.id   AF-A0A6P2B8I2-F1
#
_cell.length_a   1.000
_cell.length_b   1.000
_cell.length_c   1.000
_cell.angle_alpha   90.00
_cell.angle_beta   90.00
_cell.angle_gamma   90.00
#
_symmetry.space_group_name_H-M   'P 1'
#
loop_
_entity.id
_entity.type
_entity.pdbx_description
1 polymer ?
#
loop_
_entity_poly.entity_id
_entity_poly.type
_entity_poly.pdbx_seq_one_letter_code
_entity_poly.pdbx_strand_id
1 'polypeptide(L)'
;MTRSTGDAPQVSGVWAWRVWLGAALLFTCEVLLWRDVAGHSAGTWLALAGGYVLVASLALDLVVRYRIRDAVGFMALAVIVSALVALLLTPHSTLTVMPEHLFSRVLGAYGVMALSAFGLLALMWGGAAGRLRWVALAYATAGGLLVGVWAHSAHELSAWSATAATLEGLIGWNLAGGAGLAVGGAGLARRERPAAEALCFAGRGWAIIGLLIALIVFAGIATERYQGAELTGAGGLALVGWLALWFEHNAKSRPIFDRMRPRIPPAASYMALLLLLYGGGLWAGWHVPVDTVDGLPPVTVLELGFVALGFGWLPVLSVWIAARALERESRKINPF
;
A
#
# COMPACT_ATOMS: atom_id res chain seq x y z
N MET A 1 20.65 5.13 -37.28
CA MET A 1 20.07 5.20 -35.92
C MET A 1 21.21 5.13 -34.91
N THR A 2 21.76 6.30 -34.57
CA THR A 2 22.78 6.46 -33.53
C THR A 2 22.06 6.47 -32.18
N ARG A 3 22.30 5.46 -31.32
CA ARG A 3 21.90 5.52 -29.91
C ARG A 3 22.66 6.71 -29.31
N SER A 4 21.96 7.75 -28.84
CA SER A 4 22.62 8.79 -28.05
C SER A 4 23.17 8.14 -26.79
N THR A 5 24.49 8.13 -26.66
CA THR A 5 25.23 7.52 -25.56
C THR A 5 25.33 8.43 -24.33
N GLY A 6 24.42 9.39 -24.16
CA GLY A 6 24.66 10.56 -23.30
C GLY A 6 23.88 10.63 -22.00
N ASP A 7 22.63 10.18 -21.97
CA ASP A 7 21.80 10.45 -20.81
C ASP A 7 21.84 9.25 -19.86
N ALA A 8 22.82 9.29 -18.96
CA ALA A 8 22.83 8.41 -17.79
C ALA A 8 21.42 8.42 -17.18
N PRO A 9 20.83 7.25 -16.87
CA PRO A 9 19.47 7.19 -16.34
C PRO A 9 19.38 8.15 -15.15
N GLN A 10 18.41 9.07 -15.17
CA GLN A 10 18.26 10.11 -14.14
C GLN A 10 17.99 9.44 -12.78
N VAL A 11 19.07 9.12 -12.07
CA VAL A 11 19.07 8.44 -10.76
C VAL A 11 18.18 9.20 -9.78
N SER A 12 18.17 10.53 -9.88
CA SER A 12 17.33 11.43 -9.10
C SER A 12 15.82 11.20 -9.31
N GLY A 13 15.37 10.89 -10.52
CA GLY A 13 13.97 10.62 -10.84
C GLY A 13 13.48 9.31 -10.23
N VAL A 14 14.28 8.24 -10.34
CA VAL A 14 13.97 6.90 -9.78
C VAL A 14 13.78 6.98 -8.28
N TRP A 15 14.73 7.59 -7.57
CA TRP A 15 14.66 7.71 -6.12
C TRP A 15 13.51 8.60 -5.65
N ALA A 16 13.17 9.65 -6.40
CA ALA A 16 12.06 10.51 -6.03
C ALA A 16 10.72 9.74 -6.01
N TRP A 17 10.47 8.83 -6.97
CA TRP A 17 9.28 7.96 -6.96
C TRP A 17 9.30 6.93 -5.83
N ARG A 18 10.48 6.35 -5.53
CA ARG A 18 10.64 5.42 -4.41
C ARG A 18 10.37 6.08 -3.06
N VAL A 19 10.93 7.27 -2.85
CA VAL A 19 10.74 8.06 -1.63
C VAL A 19 9.30 8.50 -1.49
N TRP A 20 8.65 8.95 -2.56
CA TRP A 20 7.25 9.38 -2.48
C TRP A 20 6.30 8.21 -2.20
N LEU A 21 6.49 7.06 -2.84
CA LEU A 21 5.69 5.88 -2.52
C LEU A 21 5.96 5.40 -1.09
N GLY A 22 7.21 5.47 -0.63
CA GLY A 22 7.57 5.21 0.77
C GLY A 22 6.85 6.14 1.74
N ALA A 23 6.81 7.44 1.44
CA ALA A 23 6.06 8.42 2.22
C ALA A 23 4.55 8.17 2.20
N ALA A 24 4.00 7.74 1.05
CA ALA A 24 2.59 7.39 0.94
C ALA A 24 2.25 6.15 1.79
N LEU A 25 3.09 5.11 1.76
CA LEU A 25 2.93 3.92 2.60
C LEU A 25 3.10 4.25 4.09
N LEU A 26 4.10 5.05 4.47
CA LEU A 26 4.29 5.50 5.86
C LEU A 26 3.06 6.27 6.34
N PHE A 27 2.53 7.17 5.52
CA PHE A 27 1.33 7.93 5.87
C PHE A 27 0.12 7.01 6.04
N THR A 28 -0.18 6.13 5.08
CA THR A 28 -1.36 5.26 5.17
C THR A 28 -1.23 4.23 6.29
N CYS A 29 -0.05 3.68 6.54
CA CYS A 29 0.13 2.64 7.55
C CYS A 29 0.39 3.18 8.96
N GLU A 30 1.18 4.24 9.14
CA GLU A 30 1.50 4.73 10.50
C GLU A 30 0.55 5.84 10.95
N VAL A 31 0.23 6.78 10.05
CA VAL A 31 -0.59 7.94 10.41
C VAL A 31 -2.08 7.61 10.36
N LEU A 32 -2.56 6.93 9.32
CA LEU A 32 -3.99 6.63 9.20
C LEU A 32 -4.43 5.44 10.04
N LEU A 33 -3.64 4.36 10.04
CA LEU A 33 -4.01 3.11 10.71
C LEU A 33 -3.68 3.13 12.21
N TRP A 34 -2.42 3.35 12.61
CA TRP A 34 -1.99 3.22 14.02
C TRP A 34 -2.09 4.49 14.86
N ARG A 35 -1.95 5.67 14.25
CA ARG A 35 -2.25 6.99 14.85
C ARG A 35 -1.40 7.39 16.07
N ASP A 36 -0.45 6.58 16.52
CA ASP A 36 0.50 6.95 17.57
C ASP A 36 1.67 7.80 17.02
N VAL A 37 1.33 8.96 16.45
CA VAL A 37 2.33 9.81 15.79
C VAL A 37 3.33 10.39 16.80
N ALA A 38 2.85 10.69 18.00
CA ALA A 38 3.63 11.35 19.06
C ALA A 38 4.45 10.37 19.90
N GLY A 39 4.09 9.08 19.96
CA GLY A 39 4.80 8.08 20.77
C GLY A 39 6.14 7.62 20.20
N HIS A 40 6.44 7.92 18.93
CA HIS A 40 7.68 7.52 18.29
C HIS A 40 8.82 8.53 18.49
N SER A 41 9.98 8.03 18.89
CA SER A 41 11.22 8.81 18.91
C SER A 41 11.66 9.21 17.50
N ALA A 42 12.48 10.26 17.37
CA ALA A 42 13.03 10.67 16.07
C ALA A 42 13.82 9.54 15.37
N GLY A 43 14.55 8.72 16.13
CA GLY A 43 15.28 7.56 15.60
C GLY A 43 14.33 6.48 15.08
N THR A 44 13.21 6.24 15.78
CA THR A 44 12.15 5.33 15.33
C THR A 44 11.53 5.81 14.03
N TRP A 45 11.21 7.10 13.92
CA TRP A 45 10.69 7.69 12.69
C TRP A 45 11.64 7.56 11.51
N LEU A 46 12.94 7.79 11.73
CA LEU A 46 13.95 7.63 10.70
C LEU A 46 14.06 6.17 10.23
N ALA A 47 14.01 5.21 11.17
CA ALA A 47 14.01 3.78 10.85
C ALA A 47 12.76 3.37 10.06
N LEU A 48 11.56 3.83 10.48
CA LEU A 48 10.31 3.59 9.77
C LEU A 48 10.35 4.19 8.36
N ALA A 49 10.79 5.44 8.21
CA ALA A 49 10.92 6.09 6.91
C ALA A 49 11.86 5.30 5.99
N GLY A 50 13.03 4.90 6.47
CA GLY A 50 13.96 4.06 5.71
C GLY A 50 13.35 2.71 5.31
N GLY A 51 12.64 2.06 6.22
CA GLY A 51 11.96 0.80 5.99
C GLY A 51 10.82 0.89 4.96
N TYR A 52 9.99 1.92 5.03
CA TYR A 52 8.95 2.16 4.03
C TYR A 52 9.53 2.50 2.65
N VAL A 53 10.65 3.23 2.58
CA VAL A 53 11.36 3.44 1.31
C VAL A 53 11.93 2.13 0.76
N LEU A 54 12.45 1.25 1.60
CA LEU A 54 12.91 -0.09 1.20
C LEU A 54 11.75 -0.90 0.59
N VAL A 55 10.62 -0.99 1.30
CA VAL A 55 9.41 -1.71 0.83
C VAL A 55 8.85 -1.10 -0.45
N ALA A 56 8.74 0.23 -0.52
CA ALA A 56 8.30 0.93 -1.72
C ALA A 56 9.21 0.67 -2.93
N SER A 57 10.52 0.62 -2.71
CA SER A 57 11.48 0.36 -3.77
C SER A 57 11.34 -1.06 -4.32
N LEU A 58 11.18 -2.05 -3.43
CA LEU A 58 10.87 -3.42 -3.82
C LEU A 58 9.54 -3.50 -4.56
N ALA A 59 8.50 -2.82 -4.06
CA ALA A 59 7.20 -2.81 -4.70
C ALA A 59 7.25 -2.26 -6.13
N LEU A 60 7.95 -1.14 -6.35
CA LEU A 60 8.13 -0.56 -7.70
C LEU A 60 8.92 -1.48 -8.63
N ASP A 61 9.97 -2.16 -8.14
CA ASP A 61 10.66 -3.19 -8.94
C ASP A 61 9.69 -4.30 -9.35
N LEU A 62 8.91 -4.83 -8.40
CA LEU A 62 7.96 -5.91 -8.67
C LEU A 62 6.88 -5.48 -9.68
N VAL A 63 6.37 -4.25 -9.60
CA VAL A 63 5.41 -3.72 -10.59
C VAL A 63 5.98 -3.78 -12.00
N VAL A 64 7.22 -3.33 -12.18
CA VAL A 64 7.84 -3.30 -13.50
C VAL A 64 8.27 -4.70 -13.95
N ARG A 65 8.97 -5.45 -13.09
CA ARG A 65 9.48 -6.79 -13.37
C ARG A 65 8.38 -7.75 -13.76
N TYR A 66 7.28 -7.76 -13.01
CA TYR A 66 6.12 -8.61 -13.31
C TYR A 66 5.14 -7.97 -14.30
N ARG A 67 5.39 -6.72 -14.71
CA ARG A 67 4.55 -5.97 -15.66
C ARG A 67 3.10 -5.92 -15.24
N ILE A 68 2.85 -5.64 -13.95
CA ILE A 68 1.50 -5.55 -13.36
C ILE A 68 0.64 -4.61 -14.22
N ARG A 69 -0.57 -5.06 -14.57
CA ARG A 69 -1.40 -4.44 -15.61
C ARG A 69 -2.79 -4.00 -15.14
N ASP A 70 -3.25 -4.51 -14.01
CA ASP A 70 -4.61 -4.37 -13.52
C ASP A 70 -4.67 -4.40 -11.99
N ALA A 71 -5.88 -4.24 -11.46
CA ALA A 71 -6.15 -4.23 -10.03
C ALA A 71 -5.74 -5.54 -9.35
N VAL A 72 -5.86 -6.70 -10.01
CA VAL A 72 -5.55 -7.99 -9.39
C VAL A 72 -4.04 -8.13 -9.13
N GLY A 73 -3.20 -7.72 -10.08
CA GLY A 73 -1.76 -7.66 -9.83
C GLY A 73 -1.40 -6.69 -8.70
N PHE A 74 -2.10 -5.55 -8.58
CA PHE A 74 -1.91 -4.65 -7.43
C PHE A 74 -2.37 -5.25 -6.11
N MET A 75 -3.43 -6.05 -6.10
CA MET A 75 -3.85 -6.78 -4.91
C MET A 75 -2.80 -7.80 -4.48
N ALA A 76 -2.21 -8.54 -5.43
CA ALA A 76 -1.08 -9.44 -5.14
C ALA A 76 0.13 -8.72 -4.60
N LEU A 77 0.45 -7.56 -5.17
CA LEU A 77 1.52 -6.72 -4.66
C LEU A 77 1.21 -6.16 -3.26
N ALA A 78 -0.03 -5.75 -3.00
CA ALA A 78 -0.46 -5.25 -1.71
C ALA A 78 -0.21 -6.29 -0.62
N VAL A 79 -0.47 -7.57 -0.88
CA VAL A 79 -0.22 -8.64 0.11
C VAL A 79 1.26 -8.86 0.39
N ILE A 80 2.11 -8.79 -0.64
CA ILE A 80 3.57 -8.80 -0.42
C ILE A 80 3.97 -7.60 0.45
N VAL A 81 3.48 -6.41 0.13
CA VAL A 81 3.77 -5.18 0.89
C VAL A 81 3.28 -5.29 2.32
N SER A 82 2.05 -5.77 2.56
CA SER A 82 1.49 -5.94 3.90
C SER A 82 2.28 -6.94 4.72
N ALA A 83 2.66 -8.08 4.13
CA ALA A 83 3.50 -9.07 4.81
C ALA A 83 4.88 -8.50 5.17
N LEU A 84 5.47 -7.70 4.29
CA LEU A 84 6.75 -7.04 4.55
C LEU A 84 6.64 -5.92 5.59
N VAL A 85 5.58 -5.12 5.57
CA VAL A 85 5.36 -4.06 6.56
C VAL A 85 5.14 -4.67 7.95
N ALA A 86 4.28 -5.69 8.02
CA ALA A 86 4.03 -6.48 9.21
C ALA A 86 5.32 -7.09 9.76
N LEU A 87 6.12 -7.72 8.91
CA LEU A 87 7.32 -8.40 9.35
C LEU A 87 8.43 -7.41 9.72
N LEU A 88 8.72 -6.43 8.87
CA LEU A 88 9.95 -5.62 8.99
C LEU A 88 9.75 -4.37 9.87
N LEU A 89 8.57 -3.76 9.84
CA LEU A 89 8.37 -2.43 10.41
C LEU A 89 7.56 -2.48 11.71
N THR A 90 6.55 -3.34 11.73
CA THR A 90 5.53 -3.39 12.80
C THR A 90 5.24 -4.82 13.28
N PRO A 91 6.28 -5.58 13.68
CA PRO A 91 6.10 -6.96 14.09
C PRO A 91 5.25 -7.08 15.36
N HIS A 92 5.45 -6.22 16.35
CA HIS A 92 4.74 -6.39 17.61
C HIS A 92 3.19 -6.29 17.47
N SER A 93 2.70 -5.32 16.70
CA SER A 93 1.26 -5.13 16.49
C SER A 93 0.64 -6.19 15.59
N THR A 94 1.40 -6.74 14.63
CA THR A 94 0.88 -7.79 13.74
C THR A 94 0.90 -9.16 14.39
N LEU A 95 1.92 -9.42 15.21
CA LEU A 95 2.28 -10.75 15.64
C LEU A 95 1.65 -11.17 16.97
N THR A 96 1.20 -10.21 17.79
CA THR A 96 0.36 -10.48 18.97
C THR A 96 -0.94 -11.23 18.66
N VAL A 97 -1.36 -11.26 17.40
CA VAL A 97 -2.58 -11.94 16.91
C VAL A 97 -2.26 -13.21 16.12
N MET A 98 -0.99 -13.46 15.82
CA MET A 98 -0.51 -14.74 15.30
C MET A 98 -0.06 -15.60 16.49
N PRO A 99 -0.37 -16.91 16.54
CA PRO A 99 -0.70 -17.81 15.43
C PRO A 99 -2.19 -18.13 15.25
N GLU A 100 -3.09 -17.57 16.07
CA GLU A 100 -4.50 -17.99 16.09
C GLU A 100 -5.19 -17.80 14.74
N HIS A 101 -4.83 -16.74 14.00
CA HIS A 101 -5.33 -16.48 12.65
C HIS A 101 -4.20 -16.04 11.71
N LEU A 102 -3.83 -16.92 10.76
CA LEU A 102 -2.86 -16.61 9.69
C LEU A 102 -3.24 -15.36 8.87
N PHE A 103 -4.52 -15.06 8.78
CA PHE A 103 -5.08 -13.88 8.12
C PHE A 103 -5.70 -12.97 9.19
N SER A 104 -4.84 -12.24 9.89
CA SER A 104 -5.30 -11.32 10.91
C SER A 104 -5.98 -10.10 10.28
N ARG A 105 -6.92 -9.50 11.02
CA ARG A 105 -7.49 -8.19 10.69
C ARG A 105 -6.41 -7.13 10.45
N VAL A 106 -5.28 -7.25 11.15
CA VAL A 106 -4.12 -6.35 11.00
C VAL A 106 -3.50 -6.46 9.62
N LEU A 107 -3.25 -7.67 9.12
CA LEU A 107 -2.68 -7.85 7.78
C LEU A 107 -3.66 -7.36 6.70
N GLY A 108 -4.96 -7.61 6.87
CA GLY A 108 -6.00 -7.07 6.00
C GLY A 108 -6.02 -5.53 5.98
N ALA A 109 -5.87 -4.89 7.14
CA ALA A 109 -5.77 -3.44 7.25
C ALA A 109 -4.53 -2.89 6.53
N TYR A 110 -3.35 -3.50 6.70
CA TYR A 110 -2.17 -3.14 5.91
C TYR A 110 -2.38 -3.35 4.42
N GLY A 111 -3.14 -4.37 4.01
CA GLY A 111 -3.51 -4.63 2.62
C GLY A 111 -4.30 -3.48 2.03
N VAL A 112 -5.32 -3.01 2.76
CA VAL A 112 -6.10 -1.84 2.39
C VAL A 112 -5.21 -0.61 2.31
N MET A 113 -4.37 -0.34 3.31
CA MET A 113 -3.49 0.84 3.33
C MET A 113 -2.46 0.82 2.20
N ALA A 114 -1.93 -0.34 1.83
CA ALA A 114 -1.04 -0.51 0.69
C ALA A 114 -1.78 -0.26 -0.64
N LEU A 115 -2.99 -0.81 -0.82
CA LEU A 115 -3.83 -0.53 -1.99
C LEU A 115 -4.17 0.96 -2.11
N SER A 116 -4.35 1.63 -0.98
CA SER A 116 -4.62 3.07 -0.90
C SER A 116 -3.42 3.88 -1.40
N ALA A 117 -2.21 3.54 -0.94
CA ALA A 117 -0.97 4.14 -1.42
C ALA A 117 -0.75 3.86 -2.93
N PHE A 118 -1.05 2.66 -3.42
CA PHE A 118 -1.00 2.36 -4.85
C PHE A 118 -2.07 3.08 -5.67
N GLY A 119 -3.26 3.31 -5.12
CA GLY A 119 -4.30 4.12 -5.72
C GLY A 119 -3.86 5.58 -5.88
N LEU A 120 -3.23 6.14 -4.85
CA LEU A 120 -2.60 7.47 -4.91
C LEU A 120 -1.48 7.51 -5.95
N LEU A 121 -0.61 6.49 -5.98
CA LEU A 121 0.43 6.36 -7.00
C LEU A 121 -0.18 6.33 -8.40
N ALA A 122 -1.22 5.52 -8.63
CA ALA A 122 -1.92 5.43 -9.90
C ALA A 122 -2.59 6.76 -10.28
N LEU A 123 -3.09 7.53 -9.31
CA LEU A 123 -3.64 8.85 -9.56
C LEU A 123 -2.56 9.87 -9.95
N MET A 124 -1.39 9.83 -9.30
CA MET A 124 -0.25 10.70 -9.64
C MET A 124 0.39 10.31 -10.98
N TRP A 125 0.52 9.01 -11.22
CA TRP A 125 1.14 8.46 -12.41
C TRP A 125 0.22 8.50 -13.61
N GLY A 126 -1.04 8.08 -13.44
CA GLY A 126 -2.08 7.96 -14.45
C GLY A 126 -2.91 9.21 -14.69
N GLY A 127 -2.83 10.17 -13.75
CA GLY A 127 -3.55 11.43 -13.80
C GLY A 127 -5.05 11.22 -13.58
N ALA A 128 -5.79 12.32 -13.70
CA ALA A 128 -7.23 12.36 -13.50
C ALA A 128 -7.99 11.84 -14.74
N ALA A 129 -7.72 10.61 -15.21
CA ALA A 129 -8.56 9.99 -16.24
C ALA A 129 -10.01 9.91 -15.74
N GLY A 130 -11.00 10.21 -16.58
CA GLY A 130 -12.38 10.48 -16.15
C GLY A 130 -12.98 9.43 -15.20
N ARG A 131 -12.77 8.14 -15.46
CA ARG A 131 -13.23 7.06 -14.58
C ARG A 131 -12.45 6.99 -13.26
N LEU A 132 -11.13 7.17 -13.29
CA LEU A 132 -10.29 7.16 -12.10
C LEU A 132 -10.61 8.35 -11.19
N ARG A 133 -11.08 9.48 -11.74
CA ARG A 133 -11.51 10.63 -10.93
C ARG A 133 -12.67 10.30 -10.02
N TRP A 134 -13.71 9.66 -10.55
CA TRP A 134 -14.88 9.30 -9.76
C TRP A 134 -14.55 8.26 -8.70
N VAL A 135 -13.71 7.27 -9.06
CA VAL A 135 -13.20 6.29 -8.10
C VAL A 135 -12.40 6.97 -7.00
N ALA A 136 -11.52 7.92 -7.33
CA ALA A 136 -10.74 8.65 -6.33
C ALA A 136 -11.61 9.53 -5.42
N LEU A 137 -12.66 10.17 -5.95
CA LEU A 137 -13.62 10.95 -5.15
C LEU A 137 -14.39 10.03 -4.18
N ALA A 138 -14.95 8.92 -4.68
CA ALA A 138 -15.65 7.95 -3.86
C ALA A 138 -14.74 7.36 -2.78
N TYR A 139 -13.51 7.01 -3.17
CA TYR A 139 -12.50 6.49 -2.27
C TYR A 139 -12.07 7.51 -1.21
N ALA A 140 -11.90 8.80 -1.56
CA ALA A 140 -11.57 9.84 -0.60
C ALA A 140 -12.68 10.00 0.44
N THR A 141 -13.94 10.09 0.02
CA THR A 141 -15.08 10.22 0.94
C THR A 141 -15.24 8.99 1.82
N ALA A 142 -15.26 7.79 1.22
CA ALA A 142 -15.43 6.54 1.95
C ALA A 142 -14.24 6.24 2.86
N GLY A 143 -13.02 6.43 2.37
CA GLY A 143 -11.79 6.26 3.15
C GLY A 143 -11.73 7.20 4.34
N GLY A 144 -12.11 8.47 4.14
CA GLY A 144 -12.25 9.43 5.23
C GLY A 144 -13.23 8.93 6.29
N LEU A 145 -14.44 8.54 5.87
CA LEU A 145 -15.46 8.01 6.77
C LEU A 145 -15.00 6.79 7.56
N LEU A 146 -14.40 5.80 6.90
CA LEU A 146 -13.90 4.59 7.56
C LEU A 146 -12.77 4.91 8.54
N VAL A 147 -11.86 5.83 8.20
CA VAL A 147 -10.80 6.29 9.11
C VAL A 147 -11.39 7.07 10.29
N GLY A 148 -12.43 7.87 10.08
CA GLY A 148 -13.13 8.57 11.17
C GLY A 148 -13.76 7.60 12.17
N VAL A 149 -14.49 6.59 11.67
CA VAL A 149 -15.10 5.53 12.50
C VAL A 149 -14.01 4.74 13.23
N TRP A 150 -13.00 4.28 12.51
CA TRP A 150 -11.84 3.60 13.10
C TRP A 150 -11.20 4.45 14.20
N ALA A 151 -11.05 5.75 13.91
CA ALA A 151 -10.30 6.62 14.79
C ALA A 151 -11.02 6.88 16.11
N HIS A 152 -12.33 7.10 16.02
CA HIS A 152 -13.19 7.30 17.18
C HIS A 152 -13.33 6.01 18.00
N SER A 153 -13.62 4.88 17.35
CA SER A 153 -14.04 3.65 18.03
C SER A 153 -12.90 2.73 18.48
N ALA A 154 -11.74 2.72 17.81
CA ALA A 154 -10.76 1.67 18.06
C ALA A 154 -10.00 1.80 19.39
N HIS A 155 -9.93 2.99 20.00
CA HIS A 155 -9.35 3.12 21.34
C HIS A 155 -10.25 2.49 22.42
N GLU A 156 -11.57 2.62 22.25
CA GLU A 156 -12.55 2.09 23.22
C GLU A 156 -12.72 0.58 23.09
N LEU A 157 -12.55 0.05 21.87
CA LEU A 157 -12.92 -1.33 21.55
C LEU A 157 -11.73 -2.25 21.27
N SER A 158 -10.51 -1.71 21.19
CA SER A 158 -9.29 -2.52 20.98
C SER A 158 -8.21 -2.20 21.99
N ALA A 159 -7.59 -3.25 22.55
CA ALA A 159 -6.45 -3.12 23.46
C ALA A 159 -5.16 -2.63 22.77
N TRP A 160 -5.20 -2.26 21.49
CA TRP A 160 -4.02 -2.00 20.65
C TRP A 160 -3.73 -0.52 20.45
N SER A 161 -4.73 0.34 20.61
CA SER A 161 -4.55 1.78 20.59
C SER A 161 -4.41 2.26 22.04
N ALA A 162 -3.18 2.53 22.46
CA ALA A 162 -2.91 3.03 23.82
C ALA A 162 -3.32 4.50 24.01
N THR A 163 -3.44 5.26 22.92
CA THR A 163 -3.68 6.71 22.94
C THR A 163 -4.97 7.07 22.21
N ALA A 164 -5.90 7.68 22.94
CA ALA A 164 -7.06 8.34 22.35
C ALA A 164 -6.58 9.44 21.40
N ALA A 165 -6.88 9.30 20.12
CA ALA A 165 -6.66 10.40 19.17
C ALA A 165 -7.64 11.53 19.49
N THR A 166 -7.22 12.79 19.34
CA THR A 166 -8.15 13.91 19.30
C THR A 166 -8.58 14.14 17.85
N LEU A 167 -9.82 14.59 17.64
CA LEU A 167 -10.33 14.90 16.30
C LEU A 167 -9.48 15.97 15.63
N GLU A 168 -9.06 16.99 16.38
CA GLU A 168 -8.21 18.08 15.89
C GLU A 168 -6.84 17.57 15.45
N GLY A 169 -6.23 16.70 16.26
CA GLY A 169 -4.94 16.07 15.94
C GLY A 169 -5.06 15.21 14.68
N LEU A 170 -6.13 14.42 14.59
CA LEU A 170 -6.40 13.56 13.44
C LEU A 170 -6.58 14.39 12.16
N ILE A 171 -7.44 15.41 12.17
CA ILE A 171 -7.63 16.32 11.03
C ILE A 171 -6.31 17.01 10.67
N GLY A 172 -5.57 17.52 11.65
CA GLY A 172 -4.29 18.19 11.46
C GLY A 172 -3.27 17.31 10.75
N TRP A 173 -3.03 16.09 11.24
CA TRP A 173 -2.09 15.14 10.64
C TRP A 173 -2.52 14.68 9.26
N ASN A 174 -3.83 14.44 9.06
CA ASN A 174 -4.37 14.01 7.77
C ASN A 174 -4.25 15.11 6.70
N LEU A 175 -4.58 16.36 7.05
CA LEU A 175 -4.44 17.48 6.14
C LEU A 175 -2.96 17.77 5.83
N ALA A 176 -2.09 17.78 6.86
CA ALA A 176 -0.67 18.03 6.67
C ALA A 176 0.01 16.93 5.83
N GLY A 177 -0.21 15.66 6.18
CA GLY A 177 0.35 14.53 5.44
C GLY A 177 -0.22 14.41 4.02
N GLY A 178 -1.54 14.55 3.87
CA GLY A 178 -2.20 14.54 2.58
C GLY A 178 -1.76 15.70 1.67
N ALA A 179 -1.62 16.91 2.20
CA ALA A 179 -1.08 18.05 1.45
C ALA A 179 0.39 17.83 1.07
N GLY A 180 1.21 17.29 1.97
CA GLY A 180 2.60 16.93 1.69
C GLY A 180 2.72 15.91 0.55
N LEU A 181 1.90 14.86 0.57
CA LEU A 181 1.84 13.87 -0.51
C LEU A 181 1.36 14.47 -1.82
N ALA A 182 0.35 15.34 -1.79
CA ALA A 182 -0.17 16.01 -2.98
C ALA A 182 0.87 16.95 -3.61
N VAL A 183 1.56 17.75 -2.81
CA VAL A 183 2.63 18.66 -3.27
C VAL A 183 3.82 17.85 -3.81
N GLY A 184 4.27 16.83 -3.08
CA GLY A 184 5.34 15.93 -3.53
C GLY A 184 4.99 15.22 -4.84
N GLY A 185 3.75 14.74 -4.96
CA GLY A 185 3.23 14.06 -6.14
C GLY A 185 3.11 14.99 -7.35
N ALA A 186 2.65 16.22 -7.13
CA ALA A 186 2.63 17.25 -8.17
C ALA A 186 4.05 17.63 -8.64
N GLY A 187 5.02 17.71 -7.71
CA GLY A 187 6.43 17.91 -8.01
C GLY A 187 7.01 16.77 -8.84
N LEU A 188 6.70 15.52 -8.49
CA LEU A 188 7.09 14.34 -9.26
C LEU A 188 6.48 14.30 -10.66
N ALA A 189 5.19 14.62 -10.76
CA ALA A 189 4.48 14.59 -12.04
C ALA A 189 4.96 15.66 -13.03
N ARG A 190 5.67 16.70 -12.55
CA ARG A 190 6.39 17.69 -13.38
C ARG A 190 7.78 17.24 -13.82
N ARG A 191 8.38 16.26 -13.14
CA ARG A 191 9.69 15.71 -13.51
C ARG A 191 9.54 14.73 -14.67
N GLU A 192 10.61 14.56 -15.43
CA GLU A 192 10.69 13.48 -16.40
C GLU A 192 10.52 12.15 -15.70
N ARG A 193 9.67 11.30 -16.27
CA ARG A 193 9.40 9.98 -15.68
C ARG A 193 10.60 9.10 -15.95
N PRO A 194 11.11 8.38 -14.94
CA PRO A 194 12.14 7.39 -15.19
C PRO A 194 11.59 6.35 -16.17
N ALA A 195 12.45 5.87 -17.08
CA ALA A 195 12.15 4.69 -17.86
C ALA A 195 11.75 3.55 -16.91
N ALA A 196 10.76 2.74 -17.29
CA ALA A 196 10.28 1.67 -16.42
C ALA A 196 11.44 0.74 -16.01
N GLU A 197 12.36 0.42 -16.93
CA GLU A 197 13.53 -0.42 -16.62
C GLU A 197 14.45 0.19 -15.55
N ALA A 198 14.47 1.52 -15.39
CA ALA A 198 15.29 2.19 -14.38
C ALA A 198 14.74 2.03 -12.96
N LEU A 199 13.45 1.66 -12.80
CA LEU A 199 12.88 1.32 -11.50
C LEU A 199 13.28 -0.09 -11.04
N CYS A 200 13.64 -0.97 -11.98
CA CYS A 200 14.10 -2.32 -11.68
C CYS A 200 15.50 -2.34 -11.08
N PHE A 201 15.69 -3.20 -10.09
CA PHE A 201 17.00 -3.57 -9.58
C PHE A 201 17.72 -4.54 -10.52
N ALA A 202 18.99 -4.23 -10.76
CA ALA A 202 19.95 -5.22 -11.24
C ALA A 202 20.23 -6.26 -10.13
N GLY A 203 20.91 -7.36 -10.47
CA GLY A 203 21.24 -8.43 -9.50
C GLY A 203 21.92 -7.91 -8.22
N ARG A 204 22.82 -6.92 -8.34
CA ARG A 204 23.46 -6.28 -7.17
C ARG A 204 22.45 -5.55 -6.27
N GLY A 205 21.45 -4.89 -6.85
CA GLY A 205 20.41 -4.22 -6.07
C GLY A 205 19.57 -5.20 -5.25
N TRP A 206 19.25 -6.35 -5.84
CA TRP A 206 18.58 -7.46 -5.13
C TRP A 206 19.42 -8.03 -4.00
N ALA A 207 20.73 -8.21 -4.20
CA ALA A 207 21.62 -8.66 -3.13
C ALA A 207 21.65 -7.67 -1.96
N ILE A 208 21.68 -6.37 -2.24
CA ILE A 208 21.65 -5.32 -1.19
C ILE A 208 20.31 -5.35 -0.44
N ILE A 209 19.18 -5.40 -1.15
CA ILE A 209 17.85 -5.44 -0.50
C ILE A 209 17.68 -6.72 0.31
N GLY A 210 18.07 -7.86 -0.25
CA GLY A 210 18.03 -9.14 0.44
C GLY A 210 18.87 -9.11 1.72
N LEU A 211 20.07 -8.53 1.66
CA LEU A 211 20.92 -8.33 2.83
C LEU A 211 20.26 -7.41 3.87
N LEU A 212 19.68 -6.28 3.45
CA LEU A 212 18.98 -5.36 4.37
C LEU A 212 17.79 -6.02 5.05
N ILE A 213 16.95 -6.74 4.29
CA ILE A 213 15.83 -7.51 4.84
C ILE A 213 16.33 -8.56 5.81
N ALA A 214 17.36 -9.32 5.44
CA ALA A 214 17.96 -10.34 6.30
C ALA A 214 18.48 -9.73 7.60
N LEU A 215 19.21 -8.61 7.54
CA LEU A 215 19.72 -7.91 8.72
C LEU A 215 18.59 -7.43 9.65
N ILE A 216 17.50 -6.87 9.11
CA ILE A 216 16.34 -6.46 9.91
C ILE A 216 15.69 -7.67 10.59
N VAL A 217 15.50 -8.77 9.85
CA VAL A 217 14.91 -10.00 10.38
C VAL A 217 15.82 -10.61 11.46
N PHE A 218 17.12 -10.77 11.20
CA PHE A 218 18.07 -11.31 12.18
C PHE A 218 18.18 -10.43 13.42
N ALA A 219 18.17 -9.10 13.27
CA ALA A 219 18.16 -8.18 14.40
C ALA A 219 16.90 -8.37 15.25
N GLY A 220 15.73 -8.53 14.64
CA GLY A 220 14.49 -8.82 15.38
C GLY A 220 14.46 -10.21 16.00
N ILE A 221 15.10 -11.23 15.40
CA ILE A 221 15.24 -12.56 16.03
C ILE A 221 16.13 -12.45 17.26
N ALA A 222 17.25 -11.73 17.15
CA ALA A 222 18.20 -11.53 18.25
C ALA A 222 17.62 -10.77 19.43
N THR A 223 16.60 -9.92 19.20
CA THR A 223 15.86 -9.22 20.25
C THR A 223 14.57 -9.94 20.68
N GLU A 224 14.41 -11.22 20.30
CA GLU A 224 13.22 -12.04 20.60
C GLU A 224 11.90 -11.40 20.14
N ARG A 225 11.98 -10.54 19.13
CA ARG A 225 10.82 -9.84 18.55
C ARG A 225 9.99 -10.73 17.64
N TYR A 226 10.57 -11.83 17.14
CA TYR A 226 9.91 -12.79 16.27
C TYR A 226 9.82 -14.17 16.91
N GLN A 227 8.68 -14.81 16.76
CA GLN A 227 8.49 -16.25 16.93
C GLN A 227 8.56 -16.97 15.58
N GLY A 228 8.96 -18.24 15.56
CA GLY A 228 9.14 -19.00 14.30
C GLY A 228 7.87 -19.11 13.44
N ALA A 229 6.68 -19.14 14.07
CA ALA A 229 5.40 -19.19 13.37
C ALA A 229 5.11 -17.92 12.56
N GLU A 230 5.53 -16.77 13.07
CA GLU A 230 5.28 -15.45 12.51
C GLU A 230 6.08 -15.24 11.22
N LEU A 231 7.36 -15.60 11.26
CA LEU A 231 8.25 -15.62 10.10
C LEU A 231 7.71 -16.55 9.01
N THR A 232 7.20 -17.72 9.42
CA THR A 232 6.62 -18.70 8.50
C THR A 232 5.32 -18.19 7.87
N GLY A 233 4.44 -17.57 8.67
CA GLY A 233 3.17 -17.01 8.20
C GLY A 233 3.37 -15.84 7.24
N ALA A 234 4.10 -14.80 7.67
CA ALA A 234 4.36 -13.62 6.84
C ALA A 234 5.21 -13.98 5.60
N GLY A 235 6.26 -14.79 5.77
CA GLY A 235 7.08 -15.28 4.67
C GLY A 235 6.29 -16.12 3.67
N GLY A 236 5.43 -17.01 4.15
CA GLY A 236 4.52 -17.81 3.33
C GLY A 236 3.55 -16.95 2.53
N LEU A 237 2.96 -15.91 3.14
CA LEU A 237 2.07 -14.99 2.44
C LEU A 237 2.80 -14.14 1.39
N ALA A 238 3.99 -13.64 1.71
CA ALA A 238 4.83 -12.94 0.74
C ALA A 238 5.19 -13.87 -0.43
N LEU A 239 5.51 -15.14 -0.17
CA LEU A 239 5.79 -16.15 -1.19
C LEU A 239 4.56 -16.42 -2.08
N VAL A 240 3.38 -16.60 -1.49
CA VAL A 240 2.13 -16.81 -2.25
C VAL A 240 1.81 -15.59 -3.12
N GLY A 241 1.92 -14.38 -2.58
CA GLY A 241 1.75 -13.15 -3.35
C GLY A 241 2.74 -13.04 -4.51
N TRP A 242 4.01 -13.41 -4.26
CA TRP A 242 5.05 -13.45 -5.29
C TRP A 242 4.78 -14.49 -6.38
N LEU A 243 4.36 -15.70 -6.00
CA LEU A 243 3.96 -16.75 -6.95
C LEU A 243 2.77 -16.31 -7.80
N ALA A 244 1.79 -15.62 -7.22
CA ALA A 244 0.68 -15.05 -7.97
C ALA A 244 1.14 -14.03 -9.01
N LEU A 245 2.07 -13.13 -8.66
CA LEU A 245 2.70 -12.21 -9.62
C LEU A 245 3.46 -12.96 -10.71
N TRP A 246 4.15 -14.04 -10.36
CA TRP A 246 4.88 -14.89 -11.30
C TRP A 246 3.94 -15.52 -12.34
N PHE A 247 2.82 -16.11 -11.91
CA PHE A 247 1.83 -16.70 -12.83
C PHE A 247 1.09 -15.67 -13.67
N GLU A 248 0.86 -14.47 -13.13
CA GLU A 248 0.27 -13.36 -13.88
C GLU A 248 1.23 -12.77 -14.93
N HIS A 249 2.54 -12.99 -14.79
CA HIS A 249 3.54 -12.45 -15.70
C HIS A 249 3.21 -12.75 -17.17
N ASN A 250 3.20 -11.70 -17.99
CA ASN A 250 3.00 -11.83 -19.43
C ASN A 250 3.99 -10.93 -20.18
N ALA A 251 5.00 -11.58 -20.78
CA ALA A 251 6.05 -10.92 -21.54
C ALA A 251 5.55 -10.13 -22.77
N LYS A 252 4.32 -10.39 -23.25
CA LYS A 252 3.75 -9.69 -24.42
C LYS A 252 2.91 -8.47 -24.05
N SER A 253 2.42 -8.36 -22.82
CA SER A 253 1.51 -7.28 -22.43
C SER A 253 2.23 -6.01 -21.97
N ARG A 254 1.73 -4.84 -22.37
CA ARG A 254 2.23 -3.55 -21.87
C ARG A 254 1.90 -3.40 -20.37
N PRO A 255 2.87 -3.04 -19.51
CA PRO A 255 2.66 -2.80 -18.09
C PRO A 255 1.72 -1.63 -17.85
N ILE A 256 1.14 -1.54 -16.65
CA ILE A 256 0.19 -0.48 -16.33
C ILE A 256 0.82 0.91 -16.41
N PHE A 257 2.10 1.05 -16.03
CA PHE A 257 2.82 2.32 -16.12
C PHE A 257 2.95 2.86 -17.55
N ASP A 258 2.96 1.99 -18.56
CA ASP A 258 2.97 2.41 -19.98
C ASP A 258 1.59 2.90 -20.42
N ARG A 259 0.52 2.35 -19.84
CA ARG A 259 -0.87 2.76 -20.12
C ARG A 259 -1.25 4.03 -19.37
N MET A 260 -0.72 4.21 -18.17
CA MET A 260 -0.93 5.36 -17.30
C MET A 260 -0.04 6.54 -17.72
N ARG A 261 -0.13 6.98 -18.98
CA ARG A 261 0.49 8.22 -19.47
C ARG A 261 -0.55 9.36 -19.53
N PRO A 262 -0.85 10.06 -18.43
CA PRO A 262 -1.46 11.37 -18.51
C PRO A 262 -0.43 12.36 -19.03
N ARG A 263 -0.90 13.29 -19.85
CA ARG A 263 -0.08 14.41 -20.31
C ARG A 263 0.05 15.51 -19.26
N ILE A 264 -0.72 15.46 -18.16
CA ILE A 264 -0.89 16.57 -17.21
C ILE A 264 -1.10 16.02 -15.78
N PRO A 265 -0.37 16.54 -14.75
CA PRO A 265 -0.67 16.23 -13.35
C PRO A 265 -2.12 16.56 -12.98
N PRO A 266 -2.69 15.92 -11.95
CA PRO A 266 -3.99 16.35 -11.44
C PRO A 266 -3.93 17.83 -10.99
N ALA A 267 -4.97 18.59 -11.32
CA ALA A 267 -5.06 19.99 -10.94
C ALA A 267 -5.04 20.15 -9.40
N ALA A 268 -4.40 21.21 -8.90
CA ALA A 268 -4.32 21.48 -7.47
C ALA A 268 -5.71 21.59 -6.82
N SER A 269 -6.68 22.18 -7.53
CA SER A 269 -8.08 22.24 -7.08
C SER A 269 -8.73 20.86 -6.91
N TYR A 270 -8.37 19.90 -7.75
CA TYR A 270 -8.86 18.53 -7.63
C TYR A 270 -8.23 17.79 -6.45
N MET A 271 -6.93 18.01 -6.20
CA MET A 271 -6.27 17.49 -4.99
C MET A 271 -6.87 18.11 -3.72
N ALA A 272 -7.11 19.42 -3.72
CA ALA A 272 -7.78 20.10 -2.61
C ALA A 272 -9.19 19.54 -2.37
N LEU A 273 -9.97 19.28 -3.44
CA LEU A 273 -11.27 18.63 -3.33
C LEU A 273 -11.18 17.24 -2.70
N LEU A 274 -10.20 16.42 -3.07
CA LEU A 274 -10.01 15.10 -2.45
C LEU A 274 -9.68 15.21 -0.97
N LEU A 275 -8.81 16.15 -0.58
CA LEU A 275 -8.48 16.39 0.83
C LEU A 275 -9.69 16.89 1.62
N LEU A 276 -10.50 17.77 1.04
CA LEU A 276 -11.74 18.26 1.66
C LEU A 276 -12.78 17.15 1.81
N LEU A 277 -12.98 16.31 0.79
CA LEU A 277 -13.91 15.18 0.86
C LEU A 277 -13.44 14.13 1.87
N TYR A 278 -12.14 13.85 1.90
CA TYR A 278 -11.57 12.94 2.89
C TYR A 278 -11.71 13.51 4.30
N GLY A 279 -11.39 14.78 4.52
CA GLY A 279 -11.55 15.45 5.82
C GLY A 279 -13.01 15.53 6.27
N GLY A 280 -13.93 15.82 5.35
CA GLY A 280 -15.37 15.83 5.62
C GLY A 280 -15.92 14.43 5.92
N GLY A 281 -15.48 13.41 5.17
CA GLY A 281 -15.79 12.01 5.45
C GLY A 281 -15.28 11.60 6.83
N LEU A 282 -14.03 11.96 7.17
CA LEU A 282 -13.42 11.68 8.47
C LEU A 282 -14.17 12.35 9.61
N TRP A 283 -14.54 13.62 9.47
CA TRP A 283 -15.38 14.31 10.44
C TRP A 283 -16.73 13.61 10.61
N ALA A 284 -17.38 13.22 9.51
CA ALA A 284 -18.66 12.50 9.57
C ALA A 284 -18.52 11.13 10.24
N GLY A 285 -17.48 10.37 9.89
CA GLY A 285 -17.16 9.07 10.47
C GLY A 285 -16.87 9.14 11.96
N TRP A 286 -16.19 10.20 12.40
CA TRP A 286 -15.93 10.45 13.82
C TRP A 286 -17.21 10.64 14.64
N HIS A 287 -18.24 11.24 14.06
CA HIS A 287 -19.52 11.49 14.73
C HIS A 287 -20.53 10.34 14.55
N VAL A 288 -20.13 9.24 13.90
CA VAL A 288 -20.95 8.03 13.91
C VAL A 288 -21.01 7.52 15.34
N PRO A 289 -22.21 7.36 15.93
CA PRO A 289 -22.34 6.83 17.28
C PRO A 289 -21.62 5.49 17.41
N VAL A 290 -20.87 5.32 18.50
CA VAL A 290 -20.26 4.02 18.84
C VAL A 290 -21.35 2.97 19.08
N ASP A 291 -22.53 3.43 19.50
CA ASP A 291 -23.73 2.64 19.67
C ASP A 291 -24.14 1.96 18.35
N THR A 292 -24.66 0.75 18.51
CA THR A 292 -24.73 -0.25 17.45
C THR A 292 -25.67 0.11 16.29
N VAL A 293 -25.25 -0.18 15.06
CA VAL A 293 -26.17 -0.37 13.93
C VAL A 293 -26.71 -1.80 14.05
N ASP A 294 -28.00 -1.95 14.35
CA ASP A 294 -28.66 -3.26 14.51
C ASP A 294 -27.97 -4.21 15.53
N GLY A 295 -27.39 -3.67 16.59
CA GLY A 295 -26.69 -4.47 17.62
C GLY A 295 -25.20 -4.75 17.33
N LEU A 296 -24.66 -4.31 16.19
CA LEU A 296 -23.22 -4.38 15.88
C LEU A 296 -22.51 -3.01 15.97
N PRO A 297 -21.43 -2.88 16.75
CA PRO A 297 -20.62 -1.66 16.76
C PRO A 297 -20.01 -1.42 15.37
N PRO A 298 -20.00 -0.17 14.86
CA PRO A 298 -19.43 0.16 13.54
C PRO A 298 -18.00 -0.33 13.33
N VAL A 299 -17.16 -0.32 14.37
CA VAL A 299 -15.79 -0.84 14.30
C VAL A 299 -15.76 -2.34 14.01
N THR A 300 -16.74 -3.10 14.50
CA THR A 300 -16.80 -4.56 14.29
C THR A 300 -17.06 -4.84 12.81
N VAL A 301 -17.93 -4.06 12.17
CA VAL A 301 -18.18 -4.15 10.73
C VAL A 301 -16.90 -3.83 9.94
N LEU A 302 -16.16 -2.81 10.37
CA LEU A 302 -14.89 -2.45 9.74
C LEU A 302 -13.83 -3.55 9.91
N GLU A 303 -13.70 -4.12 11.10
CA GLU A 303 -12.80 -5.22 11.38
C GLU A 303 -13.17 -6.47 10.60
N LEU A 304 -14.46 -6.81 10.51
CA LEU A 304 -14.95 -7.88 9.63
C LEU A 304 -14.61 -7.59 8.17
N GLY A 305 -14.68 -6.32 7.75
CA GLY A 305 -14.20 -5.87 6.44
C GLY A 305 -12.70 -6.14 6.25
N PHE A 306 -11.85 -5.81 7.23
CA PHE A 306 -10.43 -6.12 7.19
C PHE A 306 -10.14 -7.61 7.19
N VAL A 307 -10.87 -8.40 7.98
CA VAL A 307 -10.79 -9.87 8.00
C VAL A 307 -11.22 -10.43 6.64
N ALA A 308 -12.33 -9.97 6.07
CA ALA A 308 -12.82 -10.40 4.77
C ALA A 308 -11.82 -10.03 3.65
N LEU A 309 -11.16 -8.88 3.76
CA LEU A 309 -10.08 -8.49 2.84
C LEU A 309 -8.76 -9.21 3.12
N GLY A 310 -8.51 -9.69 4.34
CA GLY A 310 -7.35 -10.52 4.67
C GLY A 310 -7.52 -11.97 4.21
N PHE A 311 -8.67 -12.58 4.50
CA PHE A 311 -9.01 -13.97 4.18
C PHE A 311 -9.55 -14.14 2.77
N GLY A 312 -10.56 -13.35 2.40
CA GLY A 312 -11.31 -13.54 1.15
C GLY A 312 -10.50 -13.23 -0.10
N TRP A 313 -9.40 -12.49 0.04
CA TRP A 313 -8.62 -12.07 -1.11
C TRP A 313 -7.82 -13.21 -1.77
N LEU A 314 -7.29 -14.18 -1.00
CA LEU A 314 -6.53 -15.30 -1.56
C LEU A 314 -7.41 -16.24 -2.40
N PRO A 315 -8.61 -16.63 -1.94
CA PRO A 315 -9.57 -17.35 -2.78
C PRO A 315 -9.92 -16.57 -4.05
N VAL A 316 -10.20 -15.27 -3.95
CA VAL A 316 -10.54 -14.41 -5.10
C VAL A 316 -9.38 -14.36 -6.10
N LEU A 317 -8.16 -14.16 -5.62
CA LEU A 317 -6.95 -14.18 -6.44
C LEU A 317 -6.76 -15.54 -7.12
N SER A 318 -6.95 -16.64 -6.39
CA SER A 318 -6.77 -18.00 -6.89
C SER A 318 -7.78 -18.33 -7.99
N VAL A 319 -9.06 -18.03 -7.77
CA VAL A 319 -10.13 -18.18 -8.77
C VAL A 319 -9.83 -17.35 -10.01
N TRP A 320 -9.36 -16.11 -9.83
CA TRP A 320 -9.05 -15.23 -10.94
C TRP A 320 -7.87 -15.72 -11.78
N ILE A 321 -6.78 -16.14 -11.14
CA ILE A 321 -5.61 -16.72 -11.82
C ILE A 321 -6.03 -17.99 -12.58
N ALA A 322 -6.83 -18.86 -11.95
CA ALA A 322 -7.36 -20.05 -12.59
C ALA A 322 -8.23 -19.71 -13.82
N ALA A 323 -9.15 -18.75 -13.69
CA ALA A 323 -9.99 -18.29 -14.79
C ALA A 323 -9.17 -17.75 -15.96
N ARG A 324 -8.11 -16.99 -15.69
CA ARG A 324 -7.18 -16.48 -16.71
C ARG A 324 -6.34 -17.57 -17.35
N ALA A 325 -5.90 -18.56 -16.58
CA ALA A 325 -5.18 -19.71 -17.11
C ALA A 325 -6.09 -20.49 -18.08
N LEU A 326 -7.34 -20.74 -17.70
CA LEU A 326 -8.36 -21.37 -18.55
C LEU A 326 -8.63 -20.55 -19.81
N GLU A 327 -8.76 -19.22 -19.72
CA GLU A 327 -8.92 -18.33 -20.87
C GLU A 327 -7.71 -18.36 -21.82
N ARG A 328 -6.50 -18.47 -21.28
CA ARG A 328 -5.27 -18.59 -22.10
C ARG A 328 -5.22 -19.92 -22.84
N GLU A 329 -5.62 -21.01 -22.20
CA GLU A 329 -5.67 -22.33 -22.84
C GLU A 329 -6.80 -22.44 -23.86
N SER A 330 -7.99 -21.90 -23.56
CA SER A 330 -9.12 -21.93 -24.50
C SER A 330 -8.82 -21.21 -25.82
N ARG A 331 -8.09 -20.08 -25.76
CA ARG A 331 -7.62 -19.34 -26.94
C ARG A 331 -6.57 -20.08 -27.77
N LYS A 332 -5.84 -21.03 -27.18
CA LYS A 332 -4.91 -21.89 -27.94
C LYS A 332 -5.67 -22.99 -28.69
N ILE A 333 -6.76 -23.49 -28.09
CA ILE A 333 -7.59 -24.54 -28.68
C ILE A 333 -8.47 -23.97 -29.79
N ASN A 334 -9.02 -22.77 -29.61
CA ASN A 334 -9.83 -22.11 -30.62
C ASN A 334 -9.21 -20.75 -31.03
N PRO A 335 -8.34 -20.72 -32.06
CA PRO A 335 -7.68 -19.50 -32.51
C PRO A 335 -8.58 -18.57 -33.36
N PHE A 336 -9.85 -18.93 -33.57
CA PHE A 336 -10.83 -18.19 -34.36
C PHE A 336 -11.84 -17.46 -33.46
#